data_AF-A0A7L4TNG0-F1
#
_entry.id   AF-A0A7L4TNG0-F1
#
_cell.length_a   1.000
_cell.length_b   1.000
_cell.length_c   1.000
_cell.angle_alpha   90.00
_cell.angle_beta   90.00
_cell.angle_gamma   90.00
#
_symmetry.space_group_name_H-M   'P 1'
#
loop_
_entity.id
_entity.type
_entity.pdbx_description
1 polymer ?
#
loop_
_entity_poly.entity_id
_entity_poly.type
_entity_poly.pdbx_seq_one_letter_code
_entity_poly.pdbx_strand_id
1 'polypeptide(L)'
;MTQENLIPAIETLLNVVNQIVQEDKLVEALELMDEKFSNISLDVKNSIIMNKARLKRLENKIIAATISNENADVERASIASNLLRINNNVPSEIHTVQLLGKMKSIYVASEETHLEKIIGPYNNLVKIKWLQQAIECAKSVCQVVRADGVKGTGFVLEGGYLMTNFHILPSEEKIKNAKIVFDYEEDFLGNARSTSEFLLDATNWKGSPIQEMDYAYVKIIDNPSNPIAKWGFLELDTFTEPQNGSPVTIIQHPLGQTKQIALTANSIINVDGRKIFYETDTEKGSSGSPVFNNDWKVIALHHAGKTEDEGGLLINSQTGESRGANEGILIKYIAEKLWPNIPS
;
A
#
# COMPACT_ATOMS: atom_id res chain seq x y z
N MET A 1 20.52 32.41 9.96
CA MET A 1 21.45 31.70 9.05
C MET A 1 20.79 31.61 7.69
N THR A 2 21.48 32.02 6.63
CA THR A 2 21.00 31.88 5.25
C THR A 2 20.96 30.41 4.84
N GLN A 3 20.08 30.03 3.90
CA GLN A 3 19.93 28.65 3.41
C GLN A 3 21.25 28.05 2.89
N GLU A 4 22.19 28.88 2.42
CA GLU A 4 23.51 28.48 1.93
C GLU A 4 24.45 27.91 3.01
N ASN A 5 24.23 28.22 4.30
CA ASN A 5 25.10 27.74 5.38
C ASN A 5 24.58 26.46 6.08
N LEU A 6 23.39 25.96 5.71
CA LEU A 6 22.73 24.84 6.40
C LEU A 6 23.19 23.48 5.87
N ILE A 7 23.41 23.36 4.56
CA ILE A 7 23.79 22.09 3.90
C ILE A 7 25.16 21.59 4.36
N PRO A 8 26.23 22.42 4.40
CA PRO A 8 27.54 21.97 4.86
C PRO A 8 27.56 21.54 6.33
N ALA A 9 26.73 22.18 7.17
CA ALA A 9 26.61 21.84 8.58
C ALA A 9 25.93 20.46 8.80
N ILE A 10 24.92 20.14 7.97
CA ILE A 10 24.24 18.85 8.00
C ILE A 10 25.17 17.75 7.51
N GLU A 11 25.88 17.94 6.40
CA GLU A 11 26.88 16.98 5.91
C GLU A 11 27.97 16.70 6.96
N THR A 12 28.41 17.73 7.68
CA THR A 12 29.36 17.59 8.79
C THR A 12 28.79 16.69 9.90
N LEU A 13 27.54 16.91 10.31
CA LEU A 13 26.88 16.08 11.34
C LEU A 13 26.68 14.63 10.89
N LEU A 14 26.30 14.41 9.63
CA LEU A 14 26.16 13.06 9.07
C LEU A 14 27.50 12.32 9.07
N ASN A 15 28.59 13.01 8.73
CA ASN A 15 29.94 12.42 8.79
C ASN A 15 30.36 12.08 10.22
N VAL A 16 30.02 12.93 11.21
CA VAL A 16 30.27 12.62 12.62
C VAL A 16 29.50 11.38 13.06
N VAL A 17 28.23 11.24 12.68
CA VAL A 17 27.45 10.01 12.98
C VAL A 17 28.09 8.79 12.34
N ASN A 18 28.52 8.86 11.07
CA ASN A 18 29.20 7.76 10.39
C ASN A 18 30.48 7.34 11.15
N GLN A 19 31.26 8.30 11.63
CA GLN A 19 32.47 8.02 12.40
C GLN A 19 32.15 7.35 13.74
N ILE A 20 31.16 7.85 14.49
CA ILE A 20 30.75 7.27 15.77
C ILE A 20 30.25 5.82 15.58
N VAL A 21 29.51 5.54 14.50
CA VAL A 21 29.05 4.18 14.17
C VAL A 21 30.22 3.27 13.80
N GLN A 22 31.21 3.77 13.05
CA GLN A 22 32.44 3.02 12.72
C GLN A 22 33.29 2.68 13.94
N GLU A 23 33.22 3.51 14.99
CA GLU A 23 33.89 3.28 16.28
C GLU A 23 33.09 2.36 17.23
N ASP A 24 31.99 1.73 16.77
CA ASP A 24 31.03 0.90 17.55
C ASP A 24 30.39 1.62 18.75
N LYS A 25 30.30 2.96 18.71
CA LYS A 25 29.69 3.79 19.77
C LYS A 25 28.20 4.01 19.50
N LEU A 26 27.44 2.91 19.44
CA LEU A 26 26.04 2.94 18.96
C LEU A 26 25.09 3.76 19.84
N VAL A 27 25.33 3.83 21.16
CA VAL A 27 24.55 4.68 22.08
C VAL A 27 24.74 6.16 21.74
N GLU A 28 26.00 6.60 21.61
CA GLU A 28 26.34 7.98 21.26
C GLU A 28 25.80 8.37 19.89
N ALA A 29 25.88 7.45 18.91
CA ALA A 29 25.33 7.68 17.58
C ALA A 29 23.81 7.89 17.65
N LEU A 30 23.09 7.04 18.39
CA LEU A 30 21.64 7.16 18.56
C LEU A 30 21.24 8.42 19.32
N GLU A 31 21.98 8.83 20.34
CA GLU A 31 21.71 10.07 21.07
C GLU A 31 21.92 11.30 20.18
N LEU A 32 23.02 11.34 19.42
CA LEU A 32 23.28 12.42 18.48
C LEU A 32 22.21 12.48 17.37
N MET A 33 21.82 11.33 16.81
CA MET A 33 20.75 11.26 15.81
C MET A 33 19.39 11.66 16.39
N ASP A 34 19.07 11.23 17.62
CA ASP A 34 17.84 11.61 18.32
C ASP A 34 17.81 13.12 18.57
N GLU A 35 18.92 13.72 18.99
CA GLU A 35 19.03 15.15 19.23
C GLU A 35 18.92 15.97 17.93
N LYS A 36 19.64 15.57 16.87
CA LYS A 36 19.80 16.39 15.66
C LYS A 36 18.78 16.09 14.56
N PHE A 37 18.26 14.86 14.50
CA PHE A 37 17.51 14.37 13.33
C PHE A 37 16.09 13.86 13.65
N SER A 38 15.73 13.64 14.92
CA SER A 38 14.39 13.13 15.30
C SER A 38 13.21 14.02 14.89
N ASN A 39 13.47 15.31 14.63
CA ASN A 39 12.45 16.27 14.21
C ASN A 39 12.37 16.46 12.69
N ILE A 40 13.16 15.73 11.91
CA ILE A 40 13.18 15.85 10.45
C ILE A 40 11.92 15.23 9.86
N SER A 41 11.65 13.95 10.16
CA SER A 41 10.43 13.27 9.75
C SER A 41 10.03 12.21 10.76
N LEU A 42 8.76 11.80 10.71
CA LEU A 42 8.23 10.76 11.60
C LEU A 42 8.95 9.43 11.36
N ASP A 43 9.36 9.14 10.13
CA ASP A 43 10.07 7.92 9.77
C ASP A 43 11.49 7.88 10.34
N VAL A 44 12.22 8.99 10.27
CA VAL A 44 13.54 9.13 10.92
C VAL A 44 13.40 8.96 12.43
N LYS A 45 12.41 9.62 13.04
CA LYS A 45 12.13 9.53 14.47
C LYS A 45 11.81 8.10 14.92
N ASN A 46 10.89 7.44 14.24
CA ASN A 46 10.47 6.07 14.57
C ASN A 46 11.64 5.09 14.41
N SER A 47 12.44 5.26 13.35
CA SER A 47 13.62 4.44 13.12
C SER A 47 14.67 4.58 14.22
N ILE A 48 14.90 5.80 14.72
CA ILE A 48 15.80 6.06 15.86
C ILE A 48 15.24 5.41 17.13
N ILE A 49 13.95 5.59 17.44
CA ILE A 49 13.30 5.00 18.63
C ILE A 49 13.41 3.48 18.62
N MET A 50 13.12 2.84 17.47
CA MET A 50 13.19 1.39 17.33
C MET A 50 14.61 0.87 17.56
N ASN A 51 15.63 1.53 17.00
CA ASN A 51 17.02 1.11 17.19
C ASN A 51 17.51 1.37 18.62
N LYS A 52 17.06 2.44 19.28
CA LYS A 52 17.31 2.70 20.72
C LYS A 52 16.72 1.59 21.59
N ALA A 53 15.50 1.14 21.28
CA ALA A 53 14.88 0.01 21.98
C ALA A 53 15.59 -1.33 21.70
N ARG A 54 16.05 -1.57 20.47
CA ARG A 54 16.83 -2.77 20.11
C ARG A 54 18.16 -2.80 20.85
N LEU A 55 18.90 -1.70 20.86
CA LEU A 55 20.19 -1.60 21.54
C LEU A 55 20.04 -1.85 23.06
N LYS A 56 19.04 -1.22 23.69
CA LYS A 56 18.76 -1.46 25.12
C LYS A 56 18.40 -2.92 25.43
N ARG A 57 17.64 -3.59 24.56
CA ARG A 57 17.35 -5.02 24.71
C ARG A 57 18.61 -5.87 24.57
N LEU A 58 19.47 -5.55 23.62
CA LEU A 58 20.75 -6.23 23.43
C LEU A 58 21.65 -6.08 24.65
N GLU A 59 21.78 -4.87 25.19
CA GLU A 59 22.53 -4.59 26.43
C GLU A 59 22.00 -5.43 27.60
N ASN A 60 20.67 -5.48 27.78
CA ASN A 60 20.05 -6.31 28.81
C ASN A 60 20.36 -7.81 28.62
N LYS A 61 20.33 -8.32 27.39
CA LYS A 61 20.65 -9.72 27.10
C LYS A 61 22.11 -10.05 27.43
N ILE A 62 23.03 -9.12 27.10
CA ILE A 62 24.46 -9.24 27.40
C ILE A 62 24.69 -9.27 28.90
N ILE A 63 24.10 -8.31 29.64
CA ILE A 63 24.21 -8.23 31.12
C ILE A 63 23.66 -9.51 31.77
N ALA A 64 22.55 -10.03 31.26
CA ALA A 64 21.93 -11.26 31.76
C ALA A 64 22.65 -12.54 31.33
N ALA A 65 23.72 -12.46 30.53
CA ALA A 65 24.42 -13.61 29.93
C ALA A 65 23.49 -14.56 29.15
N THR A 66 22.45 -14.01 28.52
CA THR A 66 21.43 -14.77 27.76
C THR A 66 21.69 -14.81 26.25
N ILE A 67 22.80 -14.24 25.80
CA ILE A 67 23.23 -14.20 24.40
C ILE A 67 24.72 -14.50 24.31
N SER A 68 25.14 -15.24 23.28
CA SER A 68 26.57 -15.47 23.00
C SER A 68 27.21 -14.21 22.43
N ASN A 69 28.54 -14.07 22.59
CA ASN A 69 29.29 -12.94 22.02
C ASN A 69 29.12 -12.85 20.50
N GLU A 70 29.19 -13.97 19.77
CA GLU A 70 28.98 -14.00 18.32
C GLU A 70 27.59 -13.47 17.91
N ASN A 71 26.53 -13.86 18.62
CA ASN A 71 25.18 -13.39 18.33
C ASN A 71 24.99 -11.92 18.72
N ALA A 72 25.66 -11.47 19.78
CA ALA A 72 25.67 -10.06 20.17
C ALA A 72 26.37 -9.19 19.12
N ASP A 73 27.48 -9.65 18.56
CA ASP A 73 28.21 -8.97 17.49
C ASP A 73 27.37 -8.86 16.21
N VAL A 74 26.63 -9.91 15.85
CA VAL A 74 25.67 -9.88 14.73
C VAL A 74 24.54 -8.86 14.97
N GLU A 75 23.96 -8.84 16.18
CA GLU A 75 22.88 -7.89 16.50
C GLU A 75 23.40 -6.43 16.53
N ARG A 76 24.64 -6.19 17.02
CA ARG A 76 25.33 -4.89 16.93
C ARG A 76 25.56 -4.47 15.48
N ALA A 77 26.12 -5.34 14.65
CA ALA A 77 26.37 -5.04 13.23
C ALA A 77 25.06 -4.72 12.48
N SER A 78 23.96 -5.42 12.82
CA SER A 78 22.63 -5.11 12.29
C SER A 78 22.15 -3.72 12.71
N ILE A 79 22.31 -3.33 13.98
CA ILE A 79 21.94 -2.00 14.47
C ILE A 79 22.81 -0.93 13.78
N ALA A 80 24.13 -1.12 13.72
CA ALA A 80 25.07 -0.22 13.05
C ALA A 80 24.69 0.02 11.58
N SER A 81 24.41 -1.05 10.83
CA SER A 81 23.96 -0.98 9.43
C SER A 81 22.65 -0.18 9.28
N ASN A 82 21.70 -0.39 10.19
CA ASN A 82 20.45 0.37 10.20
C ASN A 82 20.68 1.87 10.50
N LEU A 83 21.59 2.21 11.43
CA LEU A 83 21.93 3.61 11.72
C LEU A 83 22.55 4.30 10.51
N LEU A 84 23.49 3.65 9.81
CA LEU A 84 24.09 4.19 8.57
C LEU A 84 23.03 4.42 7.49
N ARG A 85 22.06 3.50 7.35
CA ARG A 85 20.95 3.66 6.40
C ARG A 85 20.08 4.86 6.74
N ILE A 86 19.70 5.03 8.02
CA ILE A 86 18.92 6.20 8.47
C ILE A 86 19.72 7.47 8.17
N ASN A 87 21.01 7.49 8.52
CA ASN A 87 21.90 8.63 8.31
C ASN A 87 22.01 9.02 6.82
N ASN A 88 22.11 8.04 5.92
CA ASN A 88 22.14 8.28 4.47
C ASN A 88 20.80 8.76 3.90
N ASN A 89 19.68 8.46 4.57
CA ASN A 89 18.35 8.89 4.13
C ASN A 89 17.98 10.30 4.62
N VAL A 90 18.62 10.80 5.68
CA VAL A 90 18.35 12.14 6.25
C VAL A 90 18.36 13.27 5.21
N PRO A 91 19.32 13.38 4.26
CA PRO A 91 19.30 14.42 3.23
C PRO A 91 18.04 14.39 2.35
N SER A 92 17.57 13.20 1.98
CA SER A 92 16.34 13.01 1.19
C SER A 92 15.12 13.48 1.97
N GLU A 93 15.03 13.09 3.25
CA GLU A 93 13.95 13.50 4.15
C GLU A 93 13.90 15.02 4.34
N ILE A 94 15.06 15.67 4.49
CA ILE A 94 15.17 17.13 4.56
C ILE A 94 14.68 17.77 3.26
N HIS A 95 15.10 17.25 2.09
CA HIS A 95 14.66 17.78 0.80
C HIS A 95 13.14 17.67 0.61
N THR A 96 12.55 16.54 1.01
CA THR A 96 11.09 16.32 1.02
C THR A 96 10.39 17.32 1.93
N VAL A 97 10.88 17.51 3.16
CA VAL A 97 10.33 18.48 4.11
C VAL A 97 10.50 19.92 3.64
N GLN A 98 11.60 20.25 2.94
CA GLN A 98 11.80 21.57 2.34
C GLN A 98 10.88 21.82 1.15
N LEU A 99 10.62 20.82 0.30
CA LEU A 99 9.61 20.89 -0.75
C LEU A 99 8.22 21.11 -0.16
N LEU A 100 7.87 20.34 0.88
CA LEU A 100 6.63 20.51 1.63
C LEU A 100 6.55 21.87 2.33
N GLY A 101 7.67 22.39 2.84
CA GLY A 101 7.81 23.71 3.45
C GLY A 101 7.65 24.84 2.44
N LYS A 102 8.23 24.72 1.24
CA LYS A 102 8.01 25.65 0.11
C LYS A 102 6.54 25.61 -0.33
N MET A 103 5.91 24.43 -0.36
CA MET A 103 4.47 24.30 -0.59
C MET A 103 3.63 24.93 0.56
N LYS A 104 4.13 24.88 1.80
CA LYS A 104 3.53 25.55 2.97
C LYS A 104 3.68 27.07 2.90
N SER A 105 4.75 27.60 2.30
CA SER A 105 4.95 29.06 2.13
C SER A 105 4.00 29.71 1.12
N ILE A 106 3.38 28.91 0.24
CA ILE A 106 2.24 29.33 -0.59
C ILE A 106 0.96 29.49 0.26
N TYR A 107 0.94 28.86 1.45
CA TYR A 107 -0.14 28.89 2.44
C TYR A 107 0.36 29.47 3.77
N VAL A 108 0.85 30.72 3.80
CA VAL A 108 0.96 31.43 5.06
C VAL A 108 -0.41 32.01 5.40
N ALA A 109 -1.19 31.26 6.18
CA ALA A 109 -2.15 31.87 7.08
C ALA A 109 -1.37 32.42 8.29
N SER A 110 -1.66 33.67 8.63
CA SER A 110 -1.09 34.41 9.75
C SER A 110 -1.28 33.69 11.09
N GLU A 111 -0.35 33.90 12.01
CA GLU A 111 -0.53 33.61 13.44
C GLU A 111 -1.71 34.42 14.00
N GLU A 112 -2.92 33.89 13.88
CA GLU A 112 -4.03 34.23 14.76
C GLU A 112 -4.66 32.94 15.28
N THR A 113 -5.27 33.01 16.45
CA THR A 113 -5.88 31.89 17.17
C THR A 113 -6.97 31.20 16.34
N HIS A 114 -6.60 30.22 15.53
CA HIS A 114 -7.54 29.45 14.74
C HIS A 114 -8.24 28.39 15.61
N LEU A 115 -9.58 28.42 15.58
CA LEU A 115 -10.44 27.46 16.26
C LEU A 115 -10.36 26.06 15.61
N GLU A 116 -9.88 25.96 14.36
CA GLU A 116 -9.77 24.70 13.64
C GLU A 116 -8.59 23.86 14.12
N LYS A 117 -8.84 22.58 14.38
CA LYS A 117 -7.82 21.60 14.83
C LYS A 117 -8.02 20.29 14.07
N ILE A 118 -6.91 19.64 13.73
CA ILE A 118 -6.95 18.21 13.38
C ILE A 118 -7.24 17.45 14.68
N ILE A 119 -8.30 16.63 14.66
CA ILE A 119 -8.71 15.83 15.81
C ILE A 119 -8.31 14.37 15.57
N GLY A 120 -7.62 13.77 16.54
CA GLY A 120 -7.10 12.42 16.45
C GLY A 120 -5.66 12.34 15.90
N PRO A 121 -5.09 11.12 15.83
CA PRO A 121 -3.68 10.93 15.45
C PRO A 121 -3.40 11.12 13.95
N TYR A 122 -4.43 11.21 13.10
CA TYR A 122 -4.30 11.24 11.65
C TYR A 122 -4.94 12.49 11.04
N ASN A 123 -4.29 13.06 10.01
CA ASN A 123 -4.86 14.13 9.21
C ASN A 123 -5.73 13.54 8.09
N ASN A 124 -7.05 13.68 8.23
CA ASN A 124 -8.02 13.16 7.26
C ASN A 124 -8.39 14.17 6.16
N LEU A 125 -7.71 15.33 6.10
CA LEU A 125 -7.98 16.34 5.08
C LEU A 125 -7.42 15.90 3.72
N VAL A 126 -8.30 15.55 2.80
CA VAL A 126 -7.97 15.27 1.40
C VAL A 126 -8.36 16.44 0.50
N LYS A 127 -7.57 16.68 -0.56
CA LYS A 127 -7.90 17.69 -1.57
C LYS A 127 -9.03 17.21 -2.46
N ILE A 128 -9.84 18.13 -3.00
CA ILE A 128 -10.88 17.79 -4.01
C ILE A 128 -10.29 17.06 -5.22
N LYS A 129 -9.05 17.40 -5.62
CA LYS A 129 -8.32 16.67 -6.66
C LYS A 129 -8.26 15.16 -6.37
N TRP A 130 -8.02 14.77 -5.13
CA TRP A 130 -7.93 13.36 -4.73
C TRP A 130 -9.25 12.64 -4.95
N LEU A 131 -10.38 13.28 -4.65
CA LEU A 131 -11.71 12.73 -4.94
C LEU A 131 -11.98 12.65 -6.44
N GLN A 132 -11.54 13.63 -7.23
CA GLN A 132 -11.66 13.56 -8.69
C GLN A 132 -10.86 12.39 -9.27
N GLN A 133 -9.67 12.11 -8.74
CA GLN A 133 -8.88 10.94 -9.13
C GLN A 133 -9.61 9.63 -8.79
N ALA A 134 -10.31 9.56 -7.65
CA ALA A 134 -11.17 8.43 -7.29
C ALA A 134 -12.19 8.11 -8.40
N ILE A 135 -12.87 9.15 -8.90
CA ILE A 135 -13.89 9.02 -9.94
C ILE A 135 -13.27 8.55 -11.27
N GLU A 136 -12.07 9.03 -11.62
CA GLU A 136 -11.37 8.57 -12.83
C GLU A 136 -10.95 7.10 -12.71
N CYS A 137 -10.36 6.69 -11.58
CA CYS A 137 -10.00 5.30 -11.33
C CYS A 137 -11.23 4.38 -11.29
N ALA A 138 -12.36 4.84 -10.75
CA ALA A 138 -13.60 4.06 -10.66
C ALA A 138 -14.11 3.58 -12.04
N LYS A 139 -13.86 4.34 -13.11
CA LYS A 139 -14.23 3.96 -14.49
C LYS A 139 -13.58 2.64 -14.90
N SER A 140 -12.32 2.42 -14.52
CA SER A 140 -11.58 1.21 -14.87
C SER A 140 -11.97 0.00 -14.02
N VAL A 141 -12.84 0.14 -13.02
CA VAL A 141 -13.33 -0.97 -12.20
C VAL A 141 -14.66 -1.47 -12.76
N CYS A 142 -14.85 -2.77 -12.85
CA CYS A 142 -16.07 -3.38 -13.39
C CYS A 142 -16.55 -4.54 -12.52
N GLN A 143 -17.83 -4.89 -12.66
CA GLN A 143 -18.37 -6.12 -12.12
C GLN A 143 -18.06 -7.27 -13.08
N VAL A 144 -17.57 -8.39 -12.54
CA VAL A 144 -17.44 -9.65 -13.28
C VAL A 144 -18.66 -10.50 -12.98
N VAL A 145 -19.37 -10.95 -14.01
CA VAL A 145 -20.59 -11.76 -13.88
C VAL A 145 -20.42 -13.05 -14.66
N ARG A 146 -20.49 -14.18 -13.96
CA ARG A 146 -20.47 -15.51 -14.58
C ARG A 146 -21.88 -16.00 -14.92
N ALA A 147 -21.97 -16.87 -15.92
CA ALA A 147 -23.22 -17.53 -16.30
C ALA A 147 -23.86 -18.35 -15.17
N ASP A 148 -23.08 -18.83 -14.19
CA ASP A 148 -23.58 -19.55 -13.00
C ASP A 148 -23.97 -18.63 -11.83
N GLY A 149 -24.06 -17.31 -12.07
CA GLY A 149 -24.52 -16.32 -11.09
C GLY A 149 -23.45 -15.86 -10.10
N VAL A 150 -22.24 -16.41 -10.14
CA VAL A 150 -21.11 -15.90 -9.36
C VAL A 150 -20.77 -14.49 -9.85
N LYS A 151 -20.65 -13.57 -8.89
CA LYS A 151 -20.25 -12.19 -9.13
C LYS A 151 -18.96 -11.88 -8.38
N GLY A 152 -18.13 -11.05 -9.00
CA GLY A 152 -16.91 -10.51 -8.41
C GLY A 152 -16.63 -9.12 -8.95
N THR A 153 -15.48 -8.60 -8.59
CA THR A 153 -14.95 -7.33 -9.10
C THR A 153 -13.73 -7.61 -9.97
N GLY A 154 -13.47 -6.75 -10.94
CA GLY A 154 -12.22 -6.73 -11.69
C GLY A 154 -11.89 -5.32 -12.13
N PHE A 155 -10.69 -5.13 -12.66
CA PHE A 155 -10.24 -3.82 -13.13
C PHE A 155 -9.38 -3.91 -14.38
N VAL A 156 -9.41 -2.84 -15.17
CA VAL A 156 -8.69 -2.73 -16.44
C VAL A 156 -7.24 -2.32 -16.19
N LEU A 157 -6.32 -3.04 -16.82
CA LEU A 157 -4.90 -2.74 -16.92
C LEU A 157 -4.54 -2.30 -18.33
N GLU A 158 -3.33 -1.75 -18.46
CA GLU A 158 -2.80 -1.28 -19.73
C GLU A 158 -2.97 -2.32 -20.85
N GLY A 159 -3.27 -1.84 -22.06
CA GLY A 159 -3.53 -2.69 -23.21
C GLY A 159 -4.91 -3.36 -23.18
N GLY A 160 -5.81 -2.99 -22.26
CA GLY A 160 -7.19 -3.48 -22.23
C GLY A 160 -7.29 -4.93 -21.74
N TYR A 161 -6.57 -5.23 -20.68
CA TYR A 161 -6.62 -6.51 -19.97
C TYR A 161 -7.39 -6.35 -18.66
N LEU A 162 -8.16 -7.36 -18.31
CA LEU A 162 -8.83 -7.48 -17.01
C LEU A 162 -7.90 -8.18 -16.02
N MET A 163 -7.79 -7.62 -14.82
CA MET A 163 -7.33 -8.31 -13.62
C MET A 163 -8.53 -8.61 -12.71
N THR A 164 -8.61 -9.84 -12.20
CA THR A 164 -9.55 -10.28 -11.15
C THR A 164 -8.96 -11.50 -10.41
N ASN A 165 -9.71 -12.13 -9.51
CA ASN A 165 -9.23 -13.36 -8.88
C ASN A 165 -9.37 -14.61 -9.75
N PHE A 166 -8.47 -15.56 -9.54
CA PHE A 166 -8.55 -16.88 -10.18
C PHE A 166 -9.81 -17.63 -9.79
N HIS A 167 -10.20 -17.60 -8.50
CA HIS A 167 -11.42 -18.30 -8.08
C HIS A 167 -12.70 -17.70 -8.72
N ILE A 168 -12.64 -16.44 -9.16
CA ILE A 168 -13.71 -15.83 -9.97
C ILE A 168 -13.65 -16.37 -11.40
N LEU A 169 -12.49 -16.41 -12.06
CA LEU A 169 -12.34 -16.94 -13.43
C LEU A 169 -11.34 -18.12 -13.49
N PRO A 170 -11.71 -19.33 -13.01
CA PRO A 170 -10.74 -20.41 -12.76
C PRO A 170 -10.39 -21.25 -13.99
N SER A 171 -11.07 -21.05 -15.12
CA SER A 171 -10.89 -21.84 -16.32
C SER A 171 -11.33 -21.10 -17.58
N GLU A 172 -10.85 -21.53 -18.74
CA GLU A 172 -11.28 -21.01 -20.03
C GLU A 172 -12.79 -21.06 -20.23
N GLU A 173 -13.45 -22.13 -19.78
CA GLU A 173 -14.90 -22.28 -19.88
C GLU A 173 -15.61 -21.18 -19.08
N LYS A 174 -15.13 -20.90 -17.86
CA LYS A 174 -15.70 -19.83 -17.04
C LYS A 174 -15.42 -18.45 -17.62
N ILE A 175 -14.24 -18.24 -18.22
CA ILE A 175 -13.89 -16.99 -18.91
C ILE A 175 -14.80 -16.74 -20.11
N LYS A 176 -14.95 -17.73 -21.02
CA LYS A 176 -15.75 -17.61 -22.25
C LYS A 176 -17.23 -17.29 -21.98
N ASN A 177 -17.74 -17.75 -20.84
CA ASN A 177 -19.13 -17.56 -20.43
C ASN A 177 -19.32 -16.44 -19.39
N ALA A 178 -18.26 -15.70 -19.06
CA ALA A 178 -18.35 -14.54 -18.19
C ALA A 178 -18.52 -13.27 -19.02
N LYS A 179 -19.13 -12.26 -18.40
CA LYS A 179 -19.17 -10.89 -18.89
C LYS A 179 -18.59 -9.95 -17.86
N ILE A 180 -17.99 -8.86 -18.33
CA ILE A 180 -17.66 -7.72 -17.49
C ILE A 180 -18.64 -6.59 -17.75
N VAL A 181 -19.07 -5.94 -16.68
CA VAL A 181 -20.12 -4.92 -16.70
C VAL A 181 -19.56 -3.63 -16.11
N PHE A 182 -19.37 -2.64 -16.97
CA PHE A 182 -19.03 -1.28 -16.57
C PHE A 182 -20.28 -0.45 -16.29
N ASP A 183 -20.10 0.65 -15.55
CA ASP A 183 -21.13 1.60 -15.14
C ASP A 183 -22.32 0.93 -14.42
N TYR A 184 -22.10 -0.23 -13.79
CA TYR A 184 -23.07 -0.83 -12.88
C TYR A 184 -23.04 -0.08 -11.54
N GLU A 185 -23.61 1.12 -11.57
CA GLU A 185 -23.60 2.10 -10.50
C GLU A 185 -24.80 3.05 -10.64
N GLU A 186 -24.97 3.93 -9.65
CA GLU A 186 -26.03 4.93 -9.63
C GLU A 186 -25.52 6.27 -10.17
N ASP A 187 -26.41 7.05 -10.79
CA ASP A 187 -26.15 8.45 -11.13
C ASP A 187 -26.27 9.37 -9.89
N PHE A 188 -26.06 10.66 -10.08
CA PHE A 188 -26.13 11.64 -8.97
C PHE A 188 -27.52 11.80 -8.36
N LEU A 189 -28.57 11.27 -8.99
CA LEU A 189 -29.95 11.25 -8.50
C LEU A 189 -30.31 9.91 -7.84
N GLY A 190 -29.39 8.94 -7.82
CA GLY A 190 -29.63 7.60 -7.28
C GLY A 190 -30.30 6.64 -8.28
N ASN A 191 -30.40 6.99 -9.56
CA ASN A 191 -30.95 6.08 -10.57
C ASN A 191 -29.85 5.18 -11.14
N ALA A 192 -30.20 3.94 -11.50
CA ALA A 192 -29.26 3.06 -12.18
C ALA A 192 -28.79 3.65 -13.53
N ARG A 193 -27.48 3.65 -13.75
CA ARG A 193 -26.90 4.05 -15.04
C ARG A 193 -27.08 2.96 -16.10
N SER A 194 -26.98 3.36 -17.37
CA SER A 194 -26.87 2.39 -18.47
C SER A 194 -25.51 1.70 -18.41
N THR A 195 -25.52 0.37 -18.37
CA THR A 195 -24.31 -0.44 -18.29
C THR A 195 -23.69 -0.67 -19.67
N SER A 196 -22.40 -0.95 -19.70
CA SER A 196 -21.70 -1.46 -20.88
C SER A 196 -21.12 -2.84 -20.60
N GLU A 197 -21.43 -3.81 -21.45
CA GLU A 197 -21.00 -5.20 -21.28
C GLU A 197 -19.93 -5.59 -22.30
N PHE A 198 -18.92 -6.33 -21.84
CA PHE A 198 -17.87 -6.89 -22.69
C PHE A 198 -17.65 -8.36 -22.39
N LEU A 199 -17.15 -9.08 -23.40
CA LEU A 199 -16.74 -10.47 -23.30
C LEU A 199 -15.22 -10.56 -23.14
N LEU A 200 -14.75 -11.73 -22.74
CA LEU A 200 -13.34 -12.00 -22.48
C LEU A 200 -12.76 -12.99 -23.49
N ASP A 201 -11.51 -12.75 -23.88
CA ASP A 201 -10.74 -13.65 -24.73
C ASP A 201 -9.89 -14.59 -23.85
N ALA A 202 -10.28 -15.85 -23.86
CA ALA A 202 -9.65 -16.92 -23.10
C ALA A 202 -8.44 -17.55 -23.80
N THR A 203 -8.03 -17.14 -25.01
CA THR A 203 -6.98 -17.85 -25.76
C THR A 203 -5.60 -17.76 -25.11
N ASN A 204 -5.24 -16.61 -24.53
CA ASN A 204 -3.90 -16.37 -23.95
C ASN A 204 -3.99 -15.82 -22.52
N TRP A 205 -5.01 -16.24 -21.77
CA TRP A 205 -5.14 -15.83 -20.38
C TRP A 205 -4.04 -16.40 -19.50
N LYS A 206 -3.72 -15.69 -18.42
CA LYS A 206 -2.78 -16.15 -17.38
C LYS A 206 -3.52 -16.22 -16.06
N GLY A 207 -3.25 -17.22 -15.24
CA GLY A 207 -3.85 -17.33 -13.92
C GLY A 207 -2.97 -18.07 -12.94
N SER A 208 -3.21 -17.83 -11.65
CA SER A 208 -2.56 -18.53 -10.55
C SER A 208 -3.61 -18.95 -9.52
N PRO A 209 -3.68 -20.22 -9.12
CA PRO A 209 -4.68 -20.73 -8.18
C PRO A 209 -4.65 -20.06 -6.79
N ILE A 210 -5.72 -20.29 -6.00
CA ILE A 210 -5.90 -19.74 -4.64
C ILE A 210 -4.70 -20.00 -3.72
N GLN A 211 -4.10 -21.19 -3.83
CA GLN A 211 -2.98 -21.61 -3.00
C GLN A 211 -1.70 -20.83 -3.31
N GLU A 212 -1.63 -20.22 -4.50
CA GLU A 212 -0.45 -19.54 -5.01
C GLU A 212 -0.55 -18.04 -5.05
N MET A 213 -1.45 -17.42 -5.83
CA MET A 213 -1.60 -15.95 -5.89
C MET A 213 -3.01 -15.49 -6.25
N ASP A 214 -3.91 -16.43 -6.54
CA ASP A 214 -5.34 -16.17 -6.78
C ASP A 214 -5.63 -15.04 -7.78
N TYR A 215 -4.93 -14.98 -8.91
CA TYR A 215 -5.20 -13.97 -9.95
C TYR A 215 -5.62 -14.60 -11.27
N ALA A 216 -6.42 -13.88 -12.04
CA ALA A 216 -6.69 -14.12 -13.45
C ALA A 216 -6.46 -12.83 -14.24
N TYR A 217 -5.61 -12.91 -15.26
CA TYR A 217 -5.25 -11.84 -16.17
C TYR A 217 -5.71 -12.23 -17.58
N VAL A 218 -6.72 -11.53 -18.09
CA VAL A 218 -7.49 -11.95 -19.26
C VAL A 218 -7.70 -10.78 -20.21
N LYS A 219 -7.58 -11.01 -21.52
CA LYS A 219 -7.80 -9.94 -22.50
C LYS A 219 -9.29 -9.64 -22.63
N ILE A 220 -9.65 -8.36 -22.64
CA ILE A 220 -11.03 -7.93 -22.93
C ILE A 220 -11.20 -7.88 -24.44
N ILE A 221 -12.27 -8.48 -24.96
CA ILE A 221 -12.64 -8.39 -26.37
C ILE A 221 -13.15 -6.98 -26.62
N ASP A 222 -12.42 -6.22 -27.42
CA ASP A 222 -12.76 -4.83 -27.68
C ASP A 222 -14.02 -4.70 -28.55
N ASN A 223 -14.76 -3.60 -28.36
CA ASN A 223 -15.96 -3.29 -29.13
C ASN A 223 -15.71 -2.01 -29.93
N PRO A 224 -15.60 -2.06 -31.27
CA PRO A 224 -15.32 -0.88 -32.09
C PRO A 224 -16.33 0.28 -31.92
N SER A 225 -17.59 -0.03 -31.60
CA SER A 225 -18.61 1.00 -31.34
C SER A 225 -18.53 1.57 -29.92
N ASN A 226 -17.90 0.83 -29.00
CA ASN A 226 -17.73 1.23 -27.62
C ASN A 226 -16.36 0.77 -27.07
N PRO A 227 -15.26 1.37 -27.54
CA PRO A 227 -13.91 0.85 -27.28
C PRO A 227 -13.55 0.86 -25.80
N ILE A 228 -12.87 -0.20 -25.35
CA ILE A 228 -12.46 -0.38 -23.95
C ILE A 228 -11.59 0.76 -23.42
N ALA A 229 -10.86 1.45 -24.32
CA ALA A 229 -10.05 2.61 -24.01
C ALA A 229 -10.83 3.76 -23.33
N LYS A 230 -12.16 3.81 -23.48
CA LYS A 230 -13.02 4.80 -22.81
C LYS A 230 -13.02 4.69 -21.28
N TRP A 231 -12.78 3.49 -20.73
CA TRP A 231 -12.73 3.27 -19.28
C TRP A 231 -11.33 3.45 -18.70
N GLY A 232 -10.33 3.75 -19.53
CA GLY A 232 -8.96 3.90 -19.09
C GLY A 232 -8.36 2.59 -18.56
N PHE A 233 -7.32 2.72 -17.73
CA PHE A 233 -6.69 1.62 -17.03
C PHE A 233 -6.12 2.12 -15.70
N LEU A 234 -5.92 1.19 -14.77
CA LEU A 234 -5.29 1.48 -13.48
C LEU A 234 -3.78 1.26 -13.53
N GLU A 235 -3.05 2.16 -12.87
CA GLU A 235 -1.62 2.04 -12.66
C GLU A 235 -1.33 1.11 -11.48
N LEU A 236 -0.30 0.28 -11.63
CA LEU A 236 0.22 -0.57 -10.57
C LEU A 236 1.38 0.11 -9.86
N ASP A 237 1.45 -0.03 -8.54
CA ASP A 237 2.66 0.27 -7.77
C ASP A 237 3.33 -1.04 -7.35
N THR A 238 4.37 -1.40 -8.09
CA THR A 238 5.15 -2.63 -7.89
C THR A 238 6.44 -2.40 -7.09
N PHE A 239 6.75 -1.14 -6.76
CA PHE A 239 8.04 -0.75 -6.20
C PHE A 239 7.93 -0.38 -4.71
N THR A 240 6.83 0.27 -4.33
CA THR A 240 6.66 0.78 -2.97
C THR A 240 6.21 -0.33 -2.03
N GLU A 241 6.93 -0.51 -0.92
CA GLU A 241 6.49 -1.42 0.14
C GLU A 241 5.39 -0.77 0.99
N PRO A 242 4.19 -1.39 1.09
CA PRO A 242 3.12 -0.85 1.93
C PRO A 242 3.52 -0.83 3.40
N GLN A 243 3.19 0.26 4.10
CA GLN A 243 3.55 0.46 5.50
C GLN A 243 2.35 0.24 6.41
N ASN A 244 2.55 -0.44 7.53
CA ASN A 244 1.52 -0.61 8.56
C ASN A 244 0.98 0.76 9.01
N GLY A 245 -0.33 0.86 9.19
CA GLY A 245 -1.06 2.09 9.50
C GLY A 245 -1.33 2.99 8.30
N SER A 246 -0.74 2.74 7.13
CA SER A 246 -1.06 3.54 5.93
C SER A 246 -2.48 3.23 5.44
N PRO A 247 -3.21 4.24 4.94
CA PRO A 247 -4.56 4.05 4.41
C PRO A 247 -4.52 3.35 3.06
N VAL A 248 -5.52 2.51 2.83
CA VAL A 248 -5.86 1.92 1.53
C VAL A 248 -7.25 2.33 1.10
N THR A 249 -7.56 2.27 -0.18
CA THR A 249 -8.92 2.50 -0.67
C THR A 249 -9.33 1.36 -1.58
N ILE A 250 -10.60 0.94 -1.51
CA ILE A 250 -11.10 -0.15 -2.34
C ILE A 250 -12.36 0.33 -3.07
N ILE A 251 -12.38 0.11 -4.39
CA ILE A 251 -13.56 0.31 -5.24
C ILE A 251 -14.04 -1.07 -5.67
N GLN A 252 -15.30 -1.39 -5.40
CA GLN A 252 -15.78 -2.76 -5.38
C GLN A 252 -17.27 -2.91 -5.69
N HIS A 253 -17.71 -4.16 -5.91
CA HIS A 253 -19.11 -4.56 -6.07
C HIS A 253 -19.54 -5.51 -4.94
N PRO A 254 -19.65 -5.02 -3.68
CA PRO A 254 -20.00 -5.85 -2.54
C PRO A 254 -21.41 -6.44 -2.72
N LEU A 255 -21.60 -7.70 -2.36
CA LEU A 255 -22.82 -8.49 -2.60
C LEU A 255 -23.28 -8.52 -4.08
N GLY A 256 -22.39 -8.17 -5.02
CA GLY A 256 -22.73 -7.99 -6.42
C GLY A 256 -23.67 -6.81 -6.69
N GLN A 257 -23.71 -5.83 -5.79
CA GLN A 257 -24.49 -4.59 -5.90
C GLN A 257 -23.78 -3.53 -6.75
N THR A 258 -24.43 -2.37 -6.88
CA THR A 258 -23.88 -1.18 -7.52
C THR A 258 -22.50 -0.84 -6.93
N LYS A 259 -21.64 -0.26 -7.77
CA LYS A 259 -20.25 0.07 -7.41
C LYS A 259 -20.21 0.93 -6.15
N GLN A 260 -19.33 0.55 -5.22
CA GLN A 260 -19.15 1.22 -3.94
C GLN A 260 -17.67 1.44 -3.66
N ILE A 261 -17.38 2.38 -2.77
CA ILE A 261 -16.02 2.74 -2.35
C ILE A 261 -15.92 2.69 -0.82
N ALA A 262 -14.89 2.02 -0.30
CA ALA A 262 -14.56 2.01 1.12
C ALA A 262 -13.47 3.07 1.40
N LEU A 263 -13.84 4.13 2.12
CA LEU A 263 -12.96 5.29 2.45
C LEU A 263 -12.57 5.37 3.93
N THR A 264 -13.19 4.57 4.79
CA THR A 264 -13.02 4.61 6.26
C THR A 264 -12.62 3.25 6.79
N ALA A 265 -12.08 3.22 8.02
CA ALA A 265 -11.55 2.01 8.64
C ALA A 265 -10.58 1.27 7.70
N ASN A 266 -9.65 2.02 7.11
CA ASN A 266 -8.93 1.59 5.92
C ASN A 266 -7.43 1.48 6.12
N SER A 267 -6.98 1.26 7.35
CA SER A 267 -5.56 1.09 7.68
C SER A 267 -5.05 -0.29 7.30
N ILE A 268 -3.81 -0.34 6.81
CA ILE A 268 -3.02 -1.57 6.74
C ILE A 268 -2.69 -2.01 8.17
N ILE A 269 -3.06 -3.24 8.51
CA ILE A 269 -2.76 -3.87 9.80
C ILE A 269 -1.33 -4.42 9.76
N ASN A 270 -1.04 -5.24 8.74
CA ASN A 270 0.26 -5.88 8.59
C ASN A 270 0.55 -6.24 7.14
N VAL A 271 1.83 -6.44 6.84
CA VAL A 271 2.31 -7.09 5.60
C VAL A 271 3.12 -8.31 6.01
N ASP A 272 2.74 -9.49 5.50
CA ASP A 272 3.43 -10.74 5.77
C ASP A 272 3.68 -11.53 4.47
N GLY A 273 4.95 -11.58 4.07
CA GLY A 273 5.38 -12.15 2.80
C GLY A 273 4.69 -11.48 1.61
N ARG A 274 3.85 -12.24 0.90
CA ARG A 274 3.13 -11.79 -0.30
C ARG A 274 1.74 -11.20 -0.03
N LYS A 275 1.35 -11.13 1.24
CA LYS A 275 0.01 -10.74 1.67
C LYS A 275 0.03 -9.41 2.39
N ILE A 276 -1.01 -8.63 2.16
CA ILE A 276 -1.30 -7.40 2.90
C ILE A 276 -2.63 -7.58 3.62
N PHE A 277 -2.69 -7.14 4.87
CA PHE A 277 -3.88 -7.23 5.72
C PHE A 277 -4.37 -5.83 6.09
N TYR A 278 -5.67 -5.59 6.04
CA TYR A 278 -6.26 -4.26 6.28
C TYR A 278 -7.70 -4.32 6.82
N GLU A 279 -8.19 -3.20 7.36
CA GLU A 279 -9.44 -3.12 8.12
C GLU A 279 -10.71 -2.80 7.28
N THR A 280 -10.59 -2.46 5.98
CA THR A 280 -11.73 -1.93 5.20
C THR A 280 -12.90 -2.89 5.09
N ASP A 281 -14.14 -2.42 5.13
CA ASP A 281 -15.31 -3.25 4.91
C ASP A 281 -15.32 -3.88 3.50
N THR A 282 -15.46 -5.20 3.45
CA THR A 282 -15.68 -5.95 2.21
C THR A 282 -16.74 -7.01 2.43
N GLU A 283 -17.37 -7.44 1.35
CA GLU A 283 -18.43 -8.44 1.37
C GLU A 283 -18.26 -9.40 0.19
N LYS A 284 -18.98 -10.52 0.21
CA LYS A 284 -18.98 -11.46 -0.93
C LYS A 284 -19.24 -10.71 -2.24
N GLY A 285 -18.36 -10.80 -3.22
CA GLY A 285 -18.42 -10.01 -4.48
C GLY A 285 -17.35 -8.91 -4.59
N SER A 286 -16.72 -8.56 -3.47
CA SER A 286 -15.51 -7.73 -3.44
C SER A 286 -14.28 -8.44 -3.99
N SER A 287 -14.25 -9.77 -4.06
CA SER A 287 -13.17 -10.55 -4.66
C SER A 287 -12.77 -10.01 -6.03
N GLY A 288 -11.50 -9.66 -6.17
CA GLY A 288 -10.87 -9.17 -7.40
C GLY A 288 -10.80 -7.65 -7.48
N SER A 289 -11.21 -6.95 -6.41
CA SER A 289 -11.13 -5.50 -6.34
C SER A 289 -9.68 -5.01 -6.23
N PRO A 290 -9.36 -3.86 -6.85
CA PRO A 290 -8.09 -3.20 -6.64
C PRO A 290 -8.03 -2.60 -5.23
N VAL A 291 -6.90 -2.81 -4.55
CA VAL A 291 -6.54 -2.11 -3.31
C VAL A 291 -5.58 -0.99 -3.68
N PHE A 292 -6.02 0.25 -3.50
CA PHE A 292 -5.27 1.46 -3.84
C PHE A 292 -4.47 2.00 -2.65
N ASN A 293 -3.31 2.58 -2.93
CA ASN A 293 -2.64 3.50 -2.01
C ASN A 293 -3.20 4.93 -2.14
N ASN A 294 -2.64 5.88 -1.38
CA ASN A 294 -3.08 7.29 -1.40
C ASN A 294 -2.86 8.02 -2.73
N ASP A 295 -1.99 7.50 -3.60
CA ASP A 295 -1.72 8.06 -4.93
C ASP A 295 -2.59 7.44 -6.03
N TRP A 296 -3.62 6.66 -5.66
CA TRP A 296 -4.52 5.96 -6.59
C TRP A 296 -3.82 4.91 -7.46
N LYS A 297 -2.71 4.35 -6.98
CA LYS A 297 -2.06 3.19 -7.60
C LYS A 297 -2.48 1.91 -6.90
N VAL A 298 -2.70 0.86 -7.68
CA VAL A 298 -3.06 -0.46 -7.16
C VAL A 298 -1.81 -1.07 -6.53
N ILE A 299 -1.88 -1.41 -5.24
CA ILE A 299 -0.81 -2.08 -4.49
C ILE A 299 -1.12 -3.55 -4.20
N ALA A 300 -2.39 -3.95 -4.27
CA ALA A 300 -2.80 -5.33 -4.05
C ALA A 300 -4.12 -5.69 -4.75
N LEU A 301 -4.33 -6.99 -4.93
CA LEU A 301 -5.57 -7.61 -5.39
C LEU A 301 -6.31 -8.18 -4.18
N HIS A 302 -7.49 -7.64 -3.83
CA HIS A 302 -8.31 -8.19 -2.74
C HIS A 302 -8.84 -9.57 -3.11
N HIS A 303 -8.75 -10.55 -2.19
CA HIS A 303 -9.21 -11.92 -2.50
C HIS A 303 -9.86 -12.67 -1.33
N ALA A 304 -9.68 -12.23 -0.09
CA ALA A 304 -10.27 -12.88 1.09
C ALA A 304 -10.51 -11.89 2.23
N GLY A 305 -11.36 -12.29 3.17
CA GLY A 305 -11.62 -11.58 4.42
C GLY A 305 -12.20 -12.54 5.45
N LYS A 306 -11.95 -12.26 6.73
CA LYS A 306 -12.60 -12.91 7.86
C LYS A 306 -12.87 -11.92 8.97
N THR A 307 -14.00 -12.09 9.62
CA THR A 307 -14.34 -11.42 10.87
C THR A 307 -13.62 -12.07 12.06
N GLU A 308 -13.62 -11.38 13.21
CA GLU A 308 -13.13 -11.97 14.47
C GLU A 308 -13.94 -13.22 14.87
N ASP A 309 -15.26 -13.19 14.67
CA ASP A 309 -16.16 -14.30 14.99
C ASP A 309 -15.90 -15.56 14.14
N GLU A 310 -15.30 -15.40 12.96
CA GLU A 310 -14.84 -16.48 12.08
C GLU A 310 -13.41 -16.97 12.41
N GLY A 311 -12.85 -16.50 13.53
CA GLY A 311 -11.50 -16.82 14.01
C GLY A 311 -10.38 -16.00 13.38
N GLY A 312 -10.72 -14.99 12.57
CA GLY A 312 -9.76 -14.09 11.94
C GLY A 312 -8.84 -14.75 10.90
N LEU A 313 -8.01 -13.92 10.29
CA LEU A 313 -6.90 -14.32 9.43
C LEU A 313 -5.61 -14.34 10.23
N LEU A 314 -4.70 -15.27 9.91
CA LEU A 314 -3.33 -15.26 10.42
C LEU A 314 -2.59 -14.08 9.77
N ILE A 315 -2.54 -12.95 10.46
CA ILE A 315 -1.95 -11.71 9.97
C ILE A 315 -0.44 -11.64 10.19
N ASN A 316 0.11 -12.49 11.06
CA ASN A 316 1.54 -12.58 11.32
C ASN A 316 1.97 -14.03 11.59
N SER A 317 2.64 -14.63 10.61
CA SER A 317 3.12 -16.01 10.64
C SER A 317 4.22 -16.25 11.67
N GLN A 318 4.98 -15.22 12.06
CA GLN A 318 6.08 -15.36 13.03
C GLN A 318 5.56 -15.38 14.47
N THR A 319 4.56 -14.57 14.79
CA THR A 319 3.98 -14.48 16.13
C THR A 319 2.78 -15.41 16.32
N GLY A 320 2.17 -15.89 15.22
CA GLY A 320 0.92 -16.65 15.26
C GLY A 320 -0.32 -15.75 15.44
N GLU A 321 -0.18 -14.44 15.33
CA GLU A 321 -1.27 -13.49 15.56
C GLU A 321 -2.36 -13.63 14.50
N SER A 322 -3.60 -13.77 14.95
CA SER A 322 -4.78 -13.78 14.09
C SER A 322 -5.75 -12.68 14.52
N ARG A 323 -6.40 -12.05 13.53
CA ARG A 323 -7.32 -10.93 13.73
C ARG A 323 -8.37 -10.90 12.62
N GLY A 324 -9.53 -10.32 12.90
CA GLY A 324 -10.49 -9.93 11.88
C GLY A 324 -9.85 -8.93 10.92
N ALA A 325 -9.79 -9.29 9.63
CA ALA A 325 -9.09 -8.51 8.62
C ALA A 325 -9.54 -8.93 7.21
N ASN A 326 -9.20 -8.07 6.26
CA ASN A 326 -9.21 -8.40 4.83
C ASN A 326 -7.79 -8.67 4.35
N GLU A 327 -7.67 -9.52 3.33
CA GLU A 327 -6.42 -9.99 2.75
C GLU A 327 -6.36 -9.61 1.27
N GLY A 328 -5.26 -8.98 0.88
CA GLY A 328 -4.89 -8.78 -0.51
C GLY A 328 -3.58 -9.49 -0.85
N ILE A 329 -3.43 -9.90 -2.11
CA ILE A 329 -2.13 -10.32 -2.65
C ILE A 329 -1.43 -9.09 -3.20
N LEU A 330 -0.22 -8.81 -2.72
CA LEU A 330 0.58 -7.68 -3.16
C LEU A 330 0.84 -7.75 -4.67
N ILE A 331 0.55 -6.67 -5.37
CA ILE A 331 0.54 -6.65 -6.83
C ILE A 331 1.95 -6.86 -7.42
N LYS A 332 3.00 -6.45 -6.71
CA LYS A 332 4.40 -6.63 -7.12
C LYS A 332 4.72 -8.10 -7.44
N TYR A 333 4.26 -9.05 -6.61
CA TYR A 333 4.50 -10.48 -6.83
C TYR A 333 3.71 -11.04 -8.02
N ILE A 334 2.50 -10.50 -8.26
CA ILE A 334 1.72 -10.83 -9.46
C ILE A 334 2.42 -10.29 -10.70
N ALA A 335 2.93 -9.06 -10.64
CA ALA A 335 3.63 -8.38 -11.73
C ALA A 335 4.93 -9.10 -12.10
N GLU A 336 5.75 -9.50 -11.13
CA GLU A 336 6.96 -10.31 -11.34
C GLU A 336 6.68 -11.60 -12.12
N LYS A 337 5.51 -12.20 -11.90
CA LYS A 337 5.08 -13.44 -12.56
C LYS A 337 4.51 -13.21 -13.96
N LEU A 338 3.79 -12.11 -14.15
CA LEU A 338 3.22 -11.74 -15.45
C LEU A 338 4.26 -11.20 -16.42
N TRP A 339 5.22 -10.43 -15.90
CA TRP A 339 6.21 -9.65 -16.66
C TRP A 339 7.63 -9.77 -16.07
N PRO A 340 8.23 -10.97 -16.05
CA PRO A 340 9.51 -11.24 -15.38
C PRO A 340 10.73 -10.50 -15.95
N ASN A 341 10.58 -9.82 -17.10
CA ASN A 341 11.66 -9.12 -17.80
C ASN A 341 11.59 -7.60 -17.67
N ILE A 342 10.63 -7.07 -16.90
CA ILE A 342 10.55 -5.65 -16.56
C ILE A 342 11.20 -5.49 -15.18
N PRO A 343 12.25 -4.65 -15.03
CA PRO A 343 12.88 -4.43 -13.72
C PRO A 343 11.83 -3.96 -12.71
N SER A 344 11.70 -4.73 -11.63
CA SER A 344 10.84 -4.49 -10.47
C SER A 344 11.32 -3.36 -9.58
#